data_AF-D0GM96-F1
#
_entry.id   AF-D0GM96-F1
#
_cell.length_a   1.000
_cell.length_b   1.000
_cell.length_c   1.000
_cell.angle_alpha   90.00
_cell.angle_beta   90.00
_cell.angle_gamma   90.00
#
_symmetry.space_group_name_H-M   'P 1'
#
loop_
_entity.id
_entity.type
_entity.pdbx_description
1 polymer ?
#
loop_
_entity_poly.entity_id
_entity_poly.type
_entity_poly.pdbx_seq_one_letter_code
_entity_poly.pdbx_strand_id
1 'polypeptide(L)' 'MNNGKKYNLSEIREKIDKIDKEIVELIEKRLEIVKEVALYKKENNMKVFDSKREKEVLEKNLLNIKKC' A
#
# COMPACT_ATOMS: atom_id res chain seq x y z
N MET A 1 -15.07 -3.41 42.25
CA MET A 1 -13.69 -3.28 41.70
C MET A 1 -13.83 -2.85 40.26
N ASN A 2 -13.35 -1.66 39.90
CA ASN A 2 -13.57 -1.05 38.59
C ASN A 2 -12.85 -1.86 37.51
N ASN A 3 -13.61 -2.66 36.75
CA ASN A 3 -13.14 -3.35 35.55
C ASN A 3 -12.99 -2.34 34.39
N GLY A 4 -12.02 -1.43 34.53
CA GLY A 4 -11.56 -0.58 33.43
C GLY A 4 -10.57 -1.39 32.59
N LYS A 5 -11.00 -1.89 31.43
CA LYS A 5 -10.11 -2.50 30.44
C LYS A 5 -9.10 -1.42 30.00
N LYS A 6 -7.92 -1.41 30.61
CA LYS A 6 -6.85 -0.44 30.30
C LYS A 6 -6.14 -0.95 29.06
N TYR A 7 -6.28 -0.24 27.94
CA TYR A 7 -5.54 -0.53 26.71
C TYR A 7 -4.05 -0.67 27.01
N ASN A 8 -3.45 -1.79 26.60
CA ASN A 8 -2.01 -2.01 26.73
C ASN A 8 -1.31 -1.41 25.51
N LEU A 9 -0.51 -0.37 25.75
CA LEU A 9 0.22 0.33 24.70
C LEU A 9 1.20 -0.59 23.95
N SER A 10 1.81 -1.56 24.64
CA SER A 10 2.72 -2.54 24.01
C SER A 10 1.97 -3.39 22.99
N GLU A 11 0.81 -3.93 23.37
CA GLU A 11 -0.01 -4.75 22.48
C GLU A 11 -0.54 -3.98 21.27
N ILE A 12 -0.81 -2.67 21.43
CA ILE A 12 -1.22 -1.82 20.31
C ILE A 12 -0.04 -1.60 19.36
N ARG A 13 1.15 -1.34 19.89
CA ARG A 13 2.36 -1.14 19.08
C ARG A 13 2.76 -2.41 18.33
N GLU A 14 2.69 -3.58 18.97
CA GLU A 14 2.93 -4.86 18.29
C GLU A 14 1.97 -5.12 17.13
N LYS A 15 0.72 -4.63 17.22
CA LYS A 15 -0.23 -4.71 16.09
C LYS A 15 0.16 -3.79 14.96
N ILE A 16 0.65 -2.59 15.27
CA ILE A 16 1.18 -1.64 14.27
C ILE A 16 2.40 -2.27 13.59
N ASP A 17 3.37 -2.78 14.34
CA ASP A 17 4.59 -3.39 13.79
C ASP A 17 4.28 -4.56 12.85
N LYS A 18 3.25 -5.36 13.16
CA LYS A 18 2.77 -6.44 12.27
C LYS A 18 2.20 -5.89 10.96
N ILE A 19 1.35 -4.87 11.04
CA ILE A 19 0.78 -4.21 9.85
C ILE A 19 1.89 -3.59 9.02
N ASP A 20 2.86 -2.91 9.64
CA ASP A 20 3.97 -2.28 8.94
C ASP A 20 4.82 -3.31 8.19
N LYS A 21 5.07 -4.48 8.79
CA LYS A 21 5.72 -5.58 8.10
C LYS A 21 4.93 -6.05 6.88
N GLU A 22 3.62 -6.22 7.00
CA GLU A 22 2.76 -6.57 5.86
C GLU A 22 2.78 -5.50 4.77
N ILE A 23 2.79 -4.21 5.14
CA ILE A 23 2.91 -3.10 4.19
C ILE A 23 4.23 -3.18 3.43
N VAL A 24 5.36 -3.43 4.11
CA VAL A 24 6.68 -3.57 3.47
C VAL A 24 6.65 -4.71 2.45
N GLU A 25 6.19 -5.90 2.85
CA GLU A 25 6.11 -7.07 1.96
C GLU A 25 5.21 -6.79 0.72
N LEU A 26 4.11 -6.07 0.90
CA LEU A 26 3.22 -5.68 -0.20
C LEU A 26 3.85 -4.64 -1.13
N ILE A 27 4.61 -3.68 -0.59
CA ILE A 27 5.33 -2.69 -1.39
C ILE A 27 6.43 -3.37 -2.21
N GLU A 28 7.19 -4.29 -1.64
CA GLU A 28 8.21 -5.06 -2.36
C GLU A 28 7.61 -5.84 -3.53
N LYS A 29 6.52 -6.59 -3.30
CA LYS A 29 5.78 -7.29 -4.37
C LYS A 29 5.30 -6.32 -5.45
N ARG A 30 4.80 -5.14 -5.06
CA ARG A 30 4.38 -4.11 -6.03
C ARG A 30 5.56 -3.59 -6.84
N LEU A 31 6.74 -3.42 -6.24
CA LEU A 31 7.94 -2.93 -6.93
C LEU A 31 8.42 -3.92 -7.99
N GLU A 32 8.38 -5.22 -7.73
CA GLU A 32 8.70 -6.22 -8.76
C GLU A 32 7.78 -6.10 -9.99
N ILE A 33 6.48 -5.99 -9.77
CA ILE A 33 5.50 -5.81 -10.86
C ILE A 33 5.72 -4.48 -11.60
N VAL A 34 6.09 -3.41 -10.88
CA VAL A 34 6.41 -2.12 -11.52
C VAL A 34 7.63 -2.23 -12.44
N LYS A 35 8.63 -3.05 -12.10
CA LYS A 35 9.77 -3.33 -12.99
C LYS A 35 9.30 -4.01 -14.28
N GLU A 36 8.40 -4.98 -14.18
CA GLU A 36 7.81 -5.63 -15.36
C GLU A 36 7.09 -4.62 -16.27
N VAL A 37 6.30 -3.71 -15.70
CA VAL A 37 5.63 -2.63 -16.45
C VAL A 37 6.65 -1.71 -17.12
N ALA A 38 7.75 -1.36 -16.44
CA ALA A 38 8.79 -0.51 -16.99
C ALA A 38 9.53 -1.19 -18.16
N LEU A 39 9.84 -2.48 -18.03
CA LEU A 39 10.44 -3.28 -19.10
C LEU A 39 9.51 -3.37 -20.31
N TYR A 40 8.24 -3.70 -20.10
CA TYR A 40 7.25 -3.75 -21.17
C TYR A 40 7.15 -2.41 -21.93
N LYS A 41 7.05 -1.29 -21.21
CA LYS A 41 6.99 0.03 -21.84
C LYS A 41 8.25 0.35 -22.64
N LYS A 42 9.43 -0.02 -22.11
CA LYS A 42 10.71 0.16 -22.81
C LYS A 42 10.76 -0.64 -24.10
N GLU A 43 10.40 -1.92 -24.06
CA GLU A 43 10.39 -2.81 -25.24
C GLU A 43 9.41 -2.34 -26.32
N ASN A 44 8.30 -1.74 -25.92
CA ASN A 44 7.26 -1.24 -26.83
C ASN A 44 7.44 0.25 -27.20
N ASN A 45 8.57 0.88 -26.87
CA ASN A 45 8.84 2.31 -27.09
C ASN A 45 7.74 3.24 -26.54
N MET A 46 7.08 2.84 -25.45
CA MET A 46 6.05 3.62 -24.79
C MET A 46 6.65 4.60 -23.79
N LYS A 47 5.95 5.72 -23.55
CA LYS A 47 6.34 6.67 -22.52
C LYS A 47 6.15 6.08 -21.12
N VAL A 48 7.14 6.29 -20.25
CA VAL A 48 7.08 5.88 -18.84
C VAL A 48 5.92 6.59 -18.14
N PHE A 49 5.81 7.90 -18.34
CA PHE A 49 4.71 8.72 -17.84
C PHE A 49 3.40 8.40 -18.56
N ASP A 50 2.34 8.14 -17.79
CA ASP A 50 1.00 7.87 -18.27
C ASP A 50 -0.03 8.52 -17.33
N SER A 51 -0.39 9.77 -17.66
CA SER A 51 -1.27 10.59 -16.83
C SER A 51 -2.66 9.99 -16.64
N LYS A 52 -3.18 9.27 -17.66
CA LYS A 52 -4.47 8.58 -17.56
C LYS A 52 -4.38 7.47 -16.51
N ARG A 53 -3.33 6.62 -16.61
CA ARG A 53 -3.13 5.54 -15.66
C ARG A 53 -2.92 6.06 -14.23
N GLU A 54 -2.15 7.13 -14.05
CA GLU A 54 -1.91 7.74 -12.74
C GLU A 54 -3.21 8.24 -12.09
N LYS A 55 -4.07 8.89 -12.86
CA LYS A 55 -5.39 9.31 -12.41
C LYS A 55 -6.25 8.12 -11.99
N GLU A 56 -6.29 7.05 -12.78
CA GLU A 56 -7.03 5.83 -12.46
C GLU A 56 -6.50 5.14 -11.18
N VAL A 57 -5.18 5.09 -10.96
CA VAL A 57 -4.61 4.57 -9.71
C VAL A 57 -5.13 5.36 -8.51
N LEU A 58 -5.07 6.69 -8.61
CA LEU A 58 -5.48 7.59 -7.54
C LEU A 58 -6.96 7.41 -7.21
N GLU A 59 -7.83 7.50 -8.22
CA GLU A 59 -9.28 7.35 -8.05
C GLU A 59 -9.64 5.98 -7.45
N LYS A 60 -9.06 4.90 -7.97
CA LYS A 60 -9.30 3.54 -7.46
C LYS A 60 -8.87 3.40 -6.01
N ASN A 61 -7.72 3.95 -5.63
CA ASN A 61 -7.21 3.82 -4.27
C ASN A 61 -7.99 4.69 -3.28
N LEU A 62 -8.43 5.89 -3.69
CA LEU A 62 -9.30 6.74 -2.87
C LEU A 62 -10.63 6.06 -2.55
N LEU A 63 -11.21 5.30 -3.49
CA LEU A 63 -12.43 4.53 -3.26
C LEU A 63 -12.25 3.37 -2.25
N ASN A 64 -11.03 2.82 -2.15
CA ASN A 64 -10.74 1.72 -1.23
C ASN A 64 -10.50 2.18 0.21
N ILE A 65 -10.30 3.48 0.45
CA ILE A 65 -10.19 4.03 1.79
C ILE A 65 -11.59 4.06 2.40
N LYS A 66 -11.87 3.12 3.32
CA LYS A 66 -13.06 3.20 4.16
C LYS A 66 -12.92 4.43 5.05
N LYS A 67 -13.85 5.39 4.93
CA LYS A 67 -13.95 6.49 5.88
C LYS A 67 -14.26 5.89 7.25
N CYS A 68 -13.32 6.02 8.18
CA CYS A 68 -13.55 5.76 9.59
C CYS A 68 -14.43 6.86 10.18
#